data_AF-A0A5S9F5G9-F1
#
_entry.id   AF-A0A5S9F5G9-F1
#
_cell.length_a   1.000
_cell.length_b   1.000
_cell.length_c   1.000
_cell.angle_alpha   90.00
_cell.angle_beta   90.00
_cell.angle_gamma   90.00
#
_symmetry.space_group_name_H-M   'P 1'
#
loop_
_entity.id
_entity.type
_entity.pdbx_description
1 polymer ?
#
loop_
_entity_poly.entity_id
_entity_poly.type
_entity_poly.pdbx_seq_one_letter_code
_entity_poly.pdbx_strand_id
1 'polypeptide(L)'
;MLWRVLEFLFVSVFIIAIGVLFVSLSVMLGKYELISLVFVILVGAAMRPLLSEKHLRMIARFPILSEAMEIYDDLEKFYMRYPVKSIFYYMLYPISGMVSFLFSRQRAREELNAYFSLIKWIMLLLIIEGFASYFRVYQHFDSSFVFKWFYLELLSVYFLCNFFAVPVATTALRMSLDKKSKSLYAIIVLSCIVFSGSFYYFSVSAKYDNLITIHVTLDRKISETQYRSQLKEKTQMFLKHHCENILRRNNTNLFVPDQQQLQAQKINEQYQEHLLGICHFGENDTFYVTTTSQLNELWGMVFLPFRDSIVYIFHYSNAKLHVYDNWEDLSPQQRSELQKRWPPDLFELSNQKQVLRVMVDYMRNKMRKQQESQKKSTSKNIQLTRENEQEESQNELKVDIRIVYQQALQKIREHERVIDEEWTQILQMLEKILGLPFSNDRSPQHFRKLWNPQWKFPGFEDFAAQIAKLHQQNFRRDLQRAWKKYVKNRKKASAKQNFIEQKQALVIQALFFTQYLKQFKQQYGAYWQNRDISQFVVFSASLTSFDYARAVGAELVSNHEGKSPEVRKNIYGYIYEIFFTLLMLLFEVSMPIHIFLILYCHLQMNR
;
A
#
# COMPACT_ATOMS: atom_id res chain seq x y z
N MET A 1 5.88 -40.93 23.00
CA MET A 1 4.79 -40.04 22.53
C MET A 1 5.35 -38.80 21.83
N LEU A 2 6.07 -37.94 22.56
CA LEU A 2 6.66 -36.65 22.10
C LEU A 2 7.19 -36.62 20.66
N TRP A 3 8.05 -37.56 20.26
CA TRP A 3 8.63 -37.60 18.91
C TRP A 3 7.59 -37.59 17.78
N ARG A 4 6.48 -38.31 17.91
CA ARG A 4 5.40 -38.33 16.90
C ARG A 4 4.66 -36.99 16.80
N VAL A 5 4.60 -36.24 17.90
CA VAL A 5 4.02 -34.88 17.94
C VAL A 5 4.98 -33.88 17.28
N LEU A 6 6.29 -33.97 17.56
CA LEU A 6 7.31 -33.16 16.91
C LEU A 6 7.39 -33.43 15.40
N GLU A 7 7.34 -34.70 14.98
CA GLU A 7 7.28 -35.11 13.57
C GLU A 7 6.05 -34.50 12.87
N PHE A 8 4.86 -34.62 13.49
CA PHE A 8 3.62 -34.05 12.96
C PHE A 8 3.68 -32.52 12.85
N LEU A 9 4.16 -31.83 13.90
CA LEU A 9 4.27 -30.37 13.91
C LEU A 9 5.28 -29.87 12.87
N PHE A 10 6.45 -30.51 12.77
CA PHE A 10 7.46 -30.17 11.76
C PHE A 10 6.90 -30.30 10.34
N VAL A 11 6.27 -31.43 10.03
CA VAL A 11 5.67 -31.67 8.70
C VAL A 11 4.53 -30.69 8.41
N SER A 12 3.69 -30.40 9.41
CA SER A 12 2.59 -29.43 9.28
C SER A 12 3.12 -28.03 8.95
N VAL A 13 4.07 -27.52 9.76
CA VAL A 13 4.68 -26.20 9.57
C VAL A 13 5.42 -26.12 8.23
N PHE A 14 6.11 -27.18 7.82
CA PHE A 14 6.82 -27.25 6.54
C PHE A 14 5.87 -27.16 5.34
N ILE A 15 4.82 -27.99 5.29
CA ILE A 15 3.83 -27.98 4.19
C ILE A 15 3.10 -26.63 4.14
N ILE A 16 2.72 -26.10 5.31
CA ILE A 16 2.08 -24.79 5.40
C ILE A 16 3.00 -23.69 4.87
N ALA A 17 4.26 -23.62 5.32
CA ALA A 17 5.19 -22.57 4.91
C ALA A 17 5.47 -22.57 3.40
N ILE A 18 5.71 -23.75 2.81
CA ILE A 18 5.97 -23.86 1.37
C ILE A 18 4.69 -23.60 0.56
N GLY A 19 3.52 -24.00 1.04
CA GLY A 19 2.25 -23.71 0.37
C GLY A 19 1.81 -22.25 0.44
N VAL A 20 2.06 -21.55 1.55
CA VAL A 20 1.86 -20.10 1.65
C VAL A 20 2.76 -19.38 0.63
N LEU A 21 4.02 -19.79 0.50
CA LEU A 21 4.97 -19.25 -0.48
C LEU A 21 4.56 -19.58 -1.92
N PHE A 22 4.10 -20.80 -2.19
CA PHE A 22 3.59 -21.23 -3.50
C PHE A 22 2.35 -20.43 -3.91
N VAL A 23 1.37 -20.29 -3.01
CA VAL A 23 0.14 -19.51 -3.25
C VAL A 23 0.48 -18.03 -3.48
N SER A 24 1.38 -17.46 -2.68
CA SER A 24 1.86 -16.08 -2.86
C SER A 24 2.45 -15.87 -4.26
N LEU A 25 3.40 -16.72 -4.67
CA LEU A 25 4.05 -16.64 -5.97
C LEU A 25 3.10 -16.95 -7.15
N SER A 26 2.15 -17.87 -6.97
CA SER A 26 1.13 -18.15 -7.98
C SER A 26 0.21 -16.95 -8.20
N VAL A 27 -0.26 -16.29 -7.13
CA VAL A 27 -1.04 -15.04 -7.25
C VAL A 27 -0.20 -13.92 -7.91
N MET A 28 1.06 -13.74 -7.51
CA MET A 28 1.97 -12.75 -8.11
C MET A 28 2.26 -12.95 -9.59
N LEU A 29 2.15 -14.19 -10.10
CA LEU A 29 2.29 -14.51 -11.52
C LEU A 29 0.94 -14.51 -12.27
N GLY A 30 -0.19 -14.42 -11.56
CA GLY A 30 -1.55 -14.55 -12.13
C GLY A 30 -2.01 -15.99 -12.40
N LYS A 31 -1.39 -16.98 -11.77
CA LYS A 31 -1.43 -18.42 -12.12
C LYS A 31 -2.38 -19.22 -11.23
N TYR A 32 -3.67 -18.94 -11.35
CA TYR A 32 -4.72 -19.52 -10.50
C TYR A 32 -4.97 -21.03 -10.76
N GLU A 33 -4.60 -21.50 -11.94
CA GLU A 33 -4.60 -22.89 -12.39
C GLU A 33 -3.68 -23.75 -11.52
N LEU A 34 -2.55 -23.18 -11.07
CA LEU A 34 -1.58 -23.86 -10.21
C LEU A 34 -2.09 -24.05 -8.79
N ILE A 35 -2.84 -23.06 -8.28
CA ILE A 35 -3.53 -23.17 -6.99
C ILE A 35 -4.62 -24.26 -7.08
N SER A 36 -5.35 -24.29 -8.19
CA SER A 36 -6.35 -25.33 -8.49
C SER A 36 -5.72 -26.73 -8.57
N LEU A 37 -4.58 -26.88 -9.26
CA LEU A 37 -3.79 -28.11 -9.30
C LEU A 37 -3.38 -28.57 -7.89
N VAL A 38 -2.95 -27.64 -7.03
CA VAL A 38 -2.58 -27.95 -5.64
C VAL A 38 -3.77 -28.47 -4.84
N PHE A 39 -4.95 -27.86 -4.95
CA PHE A 39 -6.15 -28.38 -4.32
C PHE A 39 -6.53 -29.78 -4.84
N VAL A 40 -6.43 -30.03 -6.15
CA VAL A 40 -6.66 -31.36 -6.75
C VAL A 40 -5.70 -32.42 -6.19
N ILE A 41 -4.40 -32.10 -6.12
CA ILE A 41 -3.37 -33.01 -5.57
C ILE A 41 -3.63 -33.31 -4.08
N LEU A 42 -3.89 -32.27 -3.27
CA LEU A 42 -4.23 -32.42 -1.86
C LEU A 42 -5.51 -33.25 -1.63
N VAL A 43 -6.55 -33.02 -2.44
CA VAL A 43 -7.80 -33.78 -2.39
C VAL A 43 -7.57 -35.25 -2.78
N GLY A 44 -6.80 -35.53 -3.83
CA GLY A 44 -6.39 -36.90 -4.19
C GLY A 44 -5.68 -37.62 -3.03
N ALA A 45 -4.70 -36.96 -2.41
CA ALA A 45 -3.98 -37.46 -1.24
C ALA A 45 -4.89 -37.74 -0.02
N ALA A 46 -5.92 -36.93 0.21
CA ALA A 46 -6.87 -37.16 1.31
C ALA A 46 -7.87 -38.29 0.99
N MET A 47 -8.33 -38.39 -0.26
CA MET A 47 -9.33 -39.37 -0.67
C MET A 47 -8.77 -40.79 -0.67
N ARG A 48 -7.50 -40.99 -1.10
CA ARG A 48 -6.85 -42.30 -1.22
C ARG A 48 -6.88 -43.15 0.08
N PRO A 49 -6.51 -42.64 1.27
CA PRO A 49 -6.55 -43.39 2.53
C PRO A 49 -7.91 -43.38 3.26
N LEU A 50 -8.89 -42.58 2.80
CA LEU A 50 -10.20 -42.45 3.44
C LEU A 50 -11.30 -43.29 2.78
N LEU A 51 -11.13 -43.62 1.50
CA LEU A 51 -12.18 -44.24 0.68
C LEU A 51 -11.84 -45.69 0.35
N SER A 52 -12.84 -46.58 0.44
CA SER A 52 -12.70 -47.95 -0.06
C SER A 52 -12.64 -47.98 -1.58
N GLU A 53 -12.01 -49.03 -2.14
CA GLU A 53 -11.81 -49.18 -3.60
C GLU A 53 -13.07 -48.93 -4.43
N LYS A 54 -14.25 -49.38 -3.96
CA LYS A 54 -15.53 -49.16 -4.67
C LYS A 54 -15.83 -47.68 -4.89
N HIS A 55 -15.47 -46.82 -3.93
CA HIS A 55 -15.62 -45.37 -4.04
C HIS A 55 -14.48 -44.76 -4.86
N LEU A 56 -13.23 -45.22 -4.70
CA LEU A 56 -12.12 -44.77 -5.55
C LEU A 56 -12.40 -45.02 -7.05
N ARG A 57 -12.91 -46.22 -7.41
CA ARG A 57 -13.36 -46.57 -8.78
C ARG A 57 -14.58 -45.76 -9.26
N MET A 58 -15.38 -45.19 -8.35
CA MET A 58 -16.47 -44.28 -8.71
C MET A 58 -15.93 -42.86 -8.99
N ILE A 59 -14.96 -42.41 -8.20
CA ILE A 59 -14.32 -41.09 -8.33
C ILE A 59 -13.35 -41.01 -9.51
N ALA A 60 -12.71 -42.13 -9.88
CA ALA A 60 -11.94 -42.27 -11.11
C ALA A 60 -12.77 -42.09 -12.41
N ARG A 61 -14.09 -41.85 -12.31
CA ARG A 61 -14.93 -41.41 -13.44
C ARG A 61 -14.84 -39.91 -13.72
N PHE A 62 -14.36 -39.11 -12.77
CA PHE A 62 -14.07 -37.68 -12.99
C PHE A 62 -12.63 -37.57 -13.53
N PRO A 63 -12.40 -37.08 -14.77
CA PRO A 63 -11.08 -37.16 -15.41
C PRO A 63 -9.93 -36.59 -14.58
N ILE A 64 -10.13 -35.40 -14.00
CA ILE A 64 -9.14 -34.69 -13.18
C ILE A 64 -8.77 -35.50 -11.91
N LEU A 65 -9.75 -36.15 -11.26
CA LEU A 65 -9.50 -36.95 -10.06
C LEU A 65 -8.95 -38.35 -10.40
N SER A 66 -9.28 -38.88 -11.58
CA SER A 66 -8.72 -40.14 -12.09
C SER A 66 -7.22 -40.01 -12.34
N GLU A 67 -6.81 -38.98 -13.06
CA GLU A 67 -5.40 -38.66 -13.34
C GLU A 67 -4.63 -38.27 -12.07
N ALA A 68 -5.26 -37.56 -11.12
CA ALA A 68 -4.67 -37.34 -9.80
C ALA A 68 -4.45 -38.64 -9.01
N MET A 69 -5.37 -39.61 -9.10
CA MET A 69 -5.20 -40.94 -8.51
C MET A 69 -4.12 -41.75 -9.23
N GLU A 70 -4.01 -41.68 -10.55
CA GLU A 70 -2.97 -42.34 -11.36
C GLU A 70 -1.56 -41.92 -10.92
N ILE A 71 -1.35 -40.61 -10.70
CA ILE A 71 -0.10 -40.06 -10.14
C ILE A 71 0.22 -40.69 -8.77
N TYR A 72 -0.78 -40.84 -7.89
CA TYR A 72 -0.59 -41.48 -6.59
C TYR A 72 -0.38 -43.00 -6.70
N ASP A 73 -1.06 -43.69 -7.64
CA ASP A 73 -0.90 -45.11 -7.90
C ASP A 73 0.53 -45.46 -8.36
N ASP A 74 1.11 -44.71 -9.30
CA ASP A 74 2.45 -44.99 -9.81
C ASP A 74 3.55 -44.67 -8.77
N LEU A 75 3.40 -43.58 -8.04
CA LEU A 75 4.31 -43.26 -6.93
C LEU A 75 4.16 -44.25 -5.77
N GLU A 76 2.95 -44.74 -5.45
CA GLU A 76 2.74 -45.79 -4.44
C GLU A 76 3.39 -47.12 -4.87
N LYS A 77 3.21 -47.55 -6.13
CA LYS A 77 3.89 -48.73 -6.71
C LYS A 77 5.42 -48.65 -6.59
N PHE A 78 5.99 -47.46 -6.70
CA PHE A 78 7.43 -47.22 -6.52
C PHE A 78 7.84 -47.23 -5.03
N TYR A 79 7.16 -46.46 -4.17
CA TYR A 79 7.53 -46.33 -2.76
C TYR A 79 7.18 -47.55 -1.88
N MET A 80 6.35 -48.48 -2.37
CA MET A 80 6.21 -49.82 -1.80
C MET A 80 7.48 -50.68 -1.99
N ARG A 81 8.30 -50.42 -3.01
CA ARG A 81 9.57 -51.12 -3.27
C ARG A 81 10.77 -50.43 -2.63
N TYR A 82 10.72 -49.11 -2.52
CA TYR A 82 11.86 -48.28 -2.15
C TYR A 82 11.49 -47.24 -1.08
N PRO A 83 12.25 -47.11 0.02
CA PRO A 83 11.93 -46.14 1.06
C PRO A 83 11.98 -44.71 0.54
N VAL A 84 10.94 -43.92 0.89
CA VAL A 84 10.84 -42.49 0.59
C VAL A 84 12.05 -41.74 1.16
N LYS A 85 12.68 -40.88 0.35
CA LYS A 85 13.86 -40.10 0.75
C LYS A 85 13.47 -38.94 1.69
N SER A 86 14.44 -38.13 2.12
CA SER A 86 14.17 -36.97 2.98
C SER A 86 13.36 -35.89 2.25
N ILE A 87 12.60 -35.07 2.99
CA ILE A 87 11.76 -34.02 2.38
C ILE A 87 12.61 -32.96 1.63
N PHE A 88 13.84 -32.72 2.10
CA PHE A 88 14.82 -31.84 1.43
C PHE A 88 15.34 -32.40 0.10
N TYR A 89 15.43 -33.73 -0.06
CA TYR A 89 15.72 -34.33 -1.36
C TYR A 89 14.63 -33.96 -2.38
N TYR A 90 13.37 -34.00 -1.98
CA TYR A 90 12.23 -33.67 -2.85
C TYR A 90 12.02 -32.15 -3.06
N MET A 91 12.40 -31.30 -2.11
CA MET A 91 12.41 -29.84 -2.30
C MET A 91 13.32 -29.42 -3.47
N LEU A 92 14.44 -30.13 -3.66
CA LEU A 92 15.40 -29.91 -4.73
C LEU A 92 15.32 -30.99 -5.81
N TYR A 93 14.13 -31.58 -6.05
CA TYR A 93 13.99 -32.77 -6.91
C TYR A 93 14.61 -32.64 -8.31
N PRO A 94 14.52 -31.52 -9.04
CA PRO A 94 15.18 -31.39 -10.34
C PRO A 94 16.70 -31.57 -10.30
N ILE A 95 17.34 -31.20 -9.19
CA ILE A 95 18.79 -31.36 -8.97
C ILE A 95 19.08 -32.75 -8.37
N SER A 96 18.33 -33.14 -7.34
CA SER A 96 18.59 -34.36 -6.57
C SER A 96 18.21 -35.63 -7.36
N GLY A 97 17.20 -35.56 -8.22
CA GLY A 97 16.81 -36.59 -9.18
C GLY A 97 17.87 -36.80 -10.26
N MET A 98 18.41 -35.72 -10.84
CA MET A 98 19.58 -35.79 -11.74
C MET A 98 20.78 -36.48 -11.07
N VAL A 99 21.13 -36.06 -9.85
CA VAL A 99 22.23 -36.66 -9.07
C VAL A 99 21.94 -38.13 -8.75
N SER A 100 20.72 -38.47 -8.33
CA SER A 100 20.31 -39.85 -8.06
C SER A 100 20.32 -40.72 -9.33
N PHE A 101 20.11 -40.15 -10.51
CA PHE A 101 20.20 -40.86 -11.79
C PHE A 101 21.64 -41.22 -12.15
N LEU A 102 22.61 -40.35 -11.87
CA LEU A 102 24.03 -40.65 -12.07
C LEU A 102 24.50 -41.79 -11.16
N PHE A 103 24.14 -41.77 -9.87
CA PHE A 103 24.59 -42.75 -8.88
C PHE A 103 23.75 -44.04 -8.78
N SER A 104 22.47 -44.02 -9.19
CA SER A 104 21.54 -45.15 -9.01
C SER A 104 20.56 -45.26 -10.19
N ARG A 105 21.12 -45.38 -11.40
CA ARG A 105 20.41 -45.34 -12.70
C ARG A 105 19.06 -46.04 -12.71
N GLN A 106 18.97 -47.31 -12.30
CA GLN A 106 17.71 -48.08 -12.34
C GLN A 106 16.65 -47.53 -11.39
N ARG A 107 16.97 -47.41 -10.08
CA ARG A 107 16.03 -46.89 -9.07
C ARG A 107 15.58 -45.47 -9.39
N ALA A 108 16.50 -44.63 -9.85
CA ALA A 108 16.18 -43.26 -10.23
C ALA A 108 15.35 -43.17 -11.53
N ARG A 109 15.57 -44.06 -12.49
CA ARG A 109 14.75 -44.18 -13.71
C ARG A 109 13.31 -44.61 -13.38
N GLU A 110 13.14 -45.55 -12.44
CA GLU A 110 11.81 -45.92 -11.93
C GLU A 110 11.16 -44.76 -11.15
N GLU A 111 11.91 -44.02 -10.32
CA GLU A 111 11.41 -42.83 -9.61
C GLU A 111 10.98 -41.73 -10.59
N LEU A 112 11.83 -41.37 -11.56
CA LEU A 112 11.57 -40.34 -12.58
C LEU A 112 10.40 -40.71 -13.50
N ASN A 113 10.22 -42.00 -13.82
CA ASN A 113 9.06 -42.45 -14.59
C ASN A 113 7.76 -42.34 -13.76
N ALA A 114 7.78 -42.64 -12.46
CA ALA A 114 6.59 -42.48 -11.61
C ALA A 114 6.15 -40.99 -11.47
N TYR A 115 7.07 -40.04 -11.66
CA TYR A 115 6.73 -38.61 -11.79
C TYR A 115 6.30 -38.17 -13.19
N PHE A 116 6.39 -39.03 -14.22
CA PHE A 116 6.04 -38.65 -15.60
C PHE A 116 4.61 -38.12 -15.69
N SER A 117 3.64 -38.78 -15.05
CA SER A 117 2.24 -38.34 -15.07
C SER A 117 2.02 -36.99 -14.36
N LEU A 118 2.77 -36.67 -13.29
CA LEU A 118 2.70 -35.36 -12.63
C LEU A 118 3.31 -34.27 -13.54
N ILE A 119 4.46 -34.55 -14.17
CA ILE A 119 5.12 -33.62 -15.07
C ILE A 119 4.33 -33.42 -16.38
N LYS A 120 3.63 -34.46 -16.88
CA LYS A 120 2.66 -34.38 -17.99
C LYS A 120 1.61 -33.30 -17.72
N TRP A 121 1.02 -33.28 -16.53
CA TRP A 121 0.03 -32.26 -16.14
C TRP A 121 0.62 -30.86 -15.97
N ILE A 122 1.79 -30.75 -15.33
CA ILE A 122 2.49 -29.47 -15.19
C ILE A 122 2.82 -28.88 -16.57
N MET A 123 3.32 -29.70 -17.50
CA MET A 123 3.61 -29.29 -18.87
C MET A 123 2.35 -28.96 -19.68
N LEU A 124 1.24 -29.70 -19.50
CA LEU A 124 -0.01 -29.42 -20.19
C LEU A 124 -0.60 -28.05 -19.79
N LEU A 125 -0.64 -27.76 -18.49
CA LEU A 125 -1.07 -26.46 -17.96
C LEU A 125 -0.15 -25.33 -18.48
N LEU A 126 1.16 -25.52 -18.38
CA LEU A 126 2.17 -24.60 -18.90
C LEU A 126 2.02 -24.28 -20.39
N ILE A 127 1.69 -25.28 -21.21
CA ILE A 127 1.51 -25.11 -22.65
C ILE A 127 0.22 -24.34 -22.94
N ILE A 128 -0.93 -24.75 -22.40
CA ILE A 128 -2.23 -24.12 -22.66
C ILE A 128 -2.22 -22.65 -22.21
N GLU A 129 -1.83 -22.42 -20.96
CA GLU A 129 -1.94 -21.13 -20.28
C GLU A 129 -0.79 -20.21 -20.69
N GLY A 130 0.41 -20.77 -20.93
CA GLY A 130 1.54 -20.05 -21.52
C GLY A 130 1.29 -19.62 -22.97
N PHE A 131 0.59 -20.39 -23.81
CA PHE A 131 0.19 -19.92 -25.14
C PHE A 131 -0.81 -18.76 -25.07
N ALA A 132 -1.79 -18.82 -24.16
CA ALA A 132 -2.73 -17.70 -23.95
C ALA A 132 -2.00 -16.43 -23.47
N SER A 133 -1.06 -16.56 -22.52
CA SER A 133 -0.20 -15.47 -22.07
C SER A 133 0.66 -14.91 -23.21
N TYR A 134 1.31 -15.79 -24.00
CA TYR A 134 2.11 -15.42 -25.17
C TYR A 134 1.30 -14.60 -26.18
N PHE A 135 0.13 -15.06 -26.62
CA PHE A 135 -0.67 -14.34 -27.62
C PHE A 135 -1.13 -12.96 -27.13
N ARG A 136 -1.49 -12.84 -25.85
CA ARG A 136 -1.87 -11.55 -25.22
C ARG A 136 -0.68 -10.58 -25.17
N VAL A 137 0.52 -11.06 -24.84
CA VAL A 137 1.73 -10.22 -24.78
C VAL A 137 2.26 -9.87 -26.18
N TYR A 138 2.15 -10.79 -27.15
CA TYR A 138 2.60 -10.62 -28.54
C TYR A 138 1.88 -9.49 -29.29
N GLN A 139 0.63 -9.16 -28.93
CA GLN A 139 -0.11 -8.05 -29.55
C GLN A 139 0.45 -6.66 -29.20
N HIS A 140 1.32 -6.56 -28.18
CA HIS A 140 1.79 -5.28 -27.64
C HIS A 140 3.32 -5.14 -27.56
N PHE A 141 4.09 -6.19 -27.82
CA PHE A 141 5.55 -6.18 -27.67
C PHE A 141 6.28 -6.97 -28.76
N ASP A 142 7.57 -6.68 -28.92
CA ASP A 142 8.44 -7.40 -29.85
C ASP A 142 8.61 -8.89 -29.46
N SER A 143 8.77 -9.74 -30.47
CA SER A 143 8.88 -11.20 -30.29
C SER A 143 10.06 -11.63 -29.40
N SER A 144 11.13 -10.84 -29.32
CA SER A 144 12.28 -11.11 -28.44
C SER A 144 11.93 -10.90 -26.97
N PHE A 145 11.21 -9.82 -26.63
CA PHE A 145 10.64 -9.63 -25.30
C PHE A 145 9.62 -10.72 -24.96
N VAL A 146 8.68 -11.00 -25.85
CA VAL A 146 7.59 -11.98 -25.62
C VAL A 146 8.16 -13.38 -25.36
N PHE A 147 9.09 -13.85 -26.19
CA PHE A 147 9.71 -15.17 -26.04
C PHE A 147 10.54 -15.27 -24.75
N LYS A 148 11.27 -14.22 -24.37
CA LYS A 148 12.02 -14.17 -23.10
C LYS A 148 11.10 -14.18 -21.88
N TRP A 149 10.00 -13.43 -21.92
CA TRP A 149 8.98 -13.46 -20.87
C TRP A 149 8.37 -14.85 -20.74
N PHE A 150 7.88 -15.44 -21.84
CA PHE A 150 7.33 -16.79 -21.88
C PHE A 150 8.30 -17.85 -21.32
N TYR A 151 9.60 -17.77 -21.65
CA TYR A 151 10.61 -18.66 -21.09
C TYR A 151 10.80 -18.49 -19.57
N LEU A 152 10.80 -17.25 -19.06
CA LEU A 152 10.90 -16.97 -17.63
C LEU A 152 9.63 -17.37 -16.86
N GLU A 153 8.45 -17.21 -17.47
CA GLU A 153 7.15 -17.63 -16.98
C GLU A 153 7.09 -19.17 -16.87
N LEU A 154 7.47 -19.88 -17.94
CA LEU A 154 7.63 -21.34 -18.01
C LEU A 154 8.57 -21.86 -16.92
N LEU A 155 9.76 -21.26 -16.79
CA LEU A 155 10.76 -21.62 -15.76
C LEU A 155 10.23 -21.39 -14.34
N SER A 156 9.54 -20.27 -14.10
CA SER A 156 9.01 -19.91 -12.77
C SER A 156 7.91 -20.85 -12.32
N VAL A 157 6.99 -21.20 -13.22
CA VAL A 157 5.90 -22.15 -12.93
C VAL A 157 6.45 -23.58 -12.78
N TYR A 158 7.40 -24.01 -13.62
CA TYR A 158 8.06 -25.31 -13.45
C TYR A 158 8.79 -25.42 -12.11
N PHE A 159 9.50 -24.35 -11.69
CA PHE A 159 10.09 -24.23 -10.36
C PHE A 159 9.03 -24.41 -9.27
N LEU A 160 7.95 -23.63 -9.30
CA LEU A 160 6.88 -23.68 -8.29
C LEU A 160 6.26 -25.07 -8.16
N CYS A 161 5.91 -25.70 -9.28
CA CYS A 161 5.30 -27.03 -9.28
C CYS A 161 6.25 -28.10 -8.71
N ASN A 162 7.54 -28.06 -9.04
CA ASN A 162 8.50 -29.01 -8.46
C ASN A 162 8.77 -28.72 -6.97
N PHE A 163 8.92 -27.45 -6.59
CA PHE A 163 9.23 -27.02 -5.23
C PHE A 163 8.09 -27.28 -4.23
N PHE A 164 6.83 -27.27 -4.69
CA PHE A 164 5.67 -27.58 -3.85
C PHE A 164 5.12 -29.01 -4.06
N ALA A 165 4.75 -29.37 -5.28
CA ALA A 165 3.90 -30.55 -5.51
C ALA A 165 4.64 -31.87 -5.26
N VAL A 166 5.94 -31.93 -5.55
CA VAL A 166 6.75 -33.13 -5.31
C VAL A 166 6.97 -33.38 -3.80
N PRO A 167 7.37 -32.39 -2.97
CA PRO A 167 7.35 -32.53 -1.51
C PRO A 167 5.98 -32.88 -0.90
N VAL A 168 4.88 -32.31 -1.41
CA VAL A 168 3.53 -32.59 -0.87
C VAL A 168 3.05 -34.00 -1.25
N ALA A 169 3.22 -34.41 -2.52
CA ALA A 169 2.84 -35.76 -2.94
C ALA A 169 3.65 -36.84 -2.20
N THR A 170 4.96 -36.68 -2.08
CA THR A 170 5.83 -37.63 -1.35
C THR A 170 5.53 -37.70 0.13
N THR A 171 5.23 -36.56 0.76
CA THR A 171 4.90 -36.54 2.18
C THR A 171 3.53 -37.17 2.44
N ALA A 172 2.55 -36.91 1.57
CA ALA A 172 1.26 -37.60 1.61
C ALA A 172 1.41 -39.13 1.47
N LEU A 173 2.15 -39.58 0.45
CA LEU A 173 2.43 -41.00 0.23
C LEU A 173 3.14 -41.64 1.42
N ARG A 174 4.20 -41.00 1.94
CA ARG A 174 4.90 -41.49 3.14
C ARG A 174 3.96 -41.64 4.33
N MET A 175 3.07 -40.67 4.57
CA MET A 175 2.10 -40.77 5.66
C MET A 175 1.01 -41.81 5.41
N SER A 176 0.64 -42.07 4.15
CA SER A 176 -0.25 -43.17 3.77
C SER A 176 0.40 -44.54 4.03
N LEU A 177 1.63 -44.73 3.56
CA LEU A 177 2.43 -45.97 3.75
C LEU A 177 2.74 -46.24 5.23
N ASP A 178 3.07 -45.21 6.01
CA ASP A 178 3.21 -45.27 7.48
C ASP A 178 1.87 -45.54 8.21
N LYS A 179 0.75 -45.66 7.49
CA LYS A 179 -0.63 -45.81 7.99
C LYS A 179 -1.08 -44.67 8.93
N LYS A 180 -0.47 -43.48 8.79
CA LYS A 180 -0.76 -42.25 9.55
C LYS A 180 -1.96 -41.47 8.97
N SER A 181 -2.99 -42.15 8.46
CA SER A 181 -4.10 -41.56 7.69
C SER A 181 -4.82 -40.41 8.41
N LYS A 182 -5.08 -40.53 9.71
CA LYS A 182 -5.68 -39.45 10.53
C LYS A 182 -4.82 -38.19 10.56
N SER A 183 -3.51 -38.34 10.68
CA SER A 183 -2.56 -37.22 10.69
C SER A 183 -2.41 -36.60 9.29
N LEU A 184 -2.43 -37.41 8.24
CA LEU A 184 -2.44 -36.95 6.85
C LEU A 184 -3.69 -36.11 6.55
N TYR A 185 -4.87 -36.61 6.92
CA TYR A 185 -6.12 -35.87 6.78
C TYR A 185 -6.11 -34.53 7.54
N ALA A 186 -5.64 -34.53 8.80
CA ALA A 186 -5.52 -33.30 9.59
C ALA A 186 -4.59 -32.27 8.93
N ILE A 187 -3.45 -32.71 8.39
CA ILE A 187 -2.51 -31.84 7.65
C ILE A 187 -3.15 -31.29 6.38
N ILE A 188 -3.86 -32.12 5.61
CA ILE A 188 -4.50 -31.67 4.36
C ILE A 188 -5.63 -30.68 4.65
N VAL A 189 -6.51 -30.95 5.62
CA VAL A 189 -7.57 -30.01 6.00
C VAL A 189 -6.98 -28.68 6.46
N LEU A 190 -5.97 -28.70 7.34
CA LEU A 190 -5.28 -27.50 7.80
C LEU A 190 -4.60 -26.74 6.65
N SER A 191 -3.95 -27.47 5.73
CA SER A 191 -3.31 -26.91 4.54
C SER A 191 -4.34 -26.23 3.64
N CYS A 192 -5.46 -26.89 3.32
CA CYS A 192 -6.54 -26.32 2.51
C CYS A 192 -7.13 -25.05 3.13
N ILE A 193 -7.34 -25.02 4.45
CA ILE A 193 -7.78 -23.81 5.18
C ILE A 193 -6.75 -22.68 5.03
N VAL A 194 -5.48 -22.94 5.33
CA VAL A 194 -4.43 -21.92 5.29
C VAL A 194 -4.17 -21.44 3.85
N PHE A 195 -4.22 -22.31 2.85
CA PHE A 195 -4.03 -21.94 1.45
C PHE A 195 -5.22 -21.15 0.91
N SER A 196 -6.45 -21.46 1.33
CA SER A 196 -7.64 -20.65 1.00
C SER A 196 -7.56 -19.26 1.62
N GLY A 197 -7.18 -19.16 2.90
CA GLY A 197 -6.96 -17.89 3.59
C GLY A 197 -5.81 -17.08 2.98
N SER A 198 -4.71 -17.74 2.60
CA SER A 198 -3.57 -17.11 1.93
C SER A 198 -3.94 -16.61 0.55
N PHE A 199 -4.69 -17.39 -0.23
CA PHE A 199 -5.20 -16.98 -1.53
C PHE A 199 -6.06 -15.72 -1.41
N TYR A 200 -7.09 -15.75 -0.56
CA TYR A 200 -7.95 -14.58 -0.30
C TYR A 200 -7.15 -13.36 0.17
N TYR A 201 -6.18 -13.56 1.06
CA TYR A 201 -5.32 -12.48 1.54
C TYR A 201 -4.46 -11.88 0.42
N PHE A 202 -3.77 -12.68 -0.39
CA PHE A 202 -2.89 -12.16 -1.44
C PHE A 202 -3.66 -11.60 -2.66
N SER A 203 -4.76 -12.21 -3.09
CA SER A 203 -5.52 -11.74 -4.26
C SER A 203 -6.49 -10.61 -3.91
N VAL A 204 -7.35 -10.80 -2.90
CA VAL A 204 -8.42 -9.83 -2.57
C VAL A 204 -7.94 -8.75 -1.61
N SER A 205 -7.29 -9.11 -0.50
CA SER A 205 -6.97 -8.15 0.56
C SER A 205 -5.72 -7.32 0.27
N ALA A 206 -4.68 -7.91 -0.30
CA ALA A 206 -3.40 -7.25 -0.60
C ALA A 206 -3.27 -6.80 -2.07
N LYS A 207 -4.15 -7.29 -2.96
CA LYS A 207 -4.15 -6.99 -4.40
C LYS A 207 -2.81 -7.25 -5.10
N TYR A 208 -2.23 -8.44 -4.89
CA TYR A 208 -0.98 -8.87 -5.55
C TYR A 208 -1.22 -9.72 -6.82
N ASP A 209 -2.42 -9.71 -7.38
CA ASP A 209 -2.73 -10.39 -8.65
C ASP A 209 -1.82 -9.90 -9.78
N ASN A 210 -1.26 -10.81 -10.58
CA ASN A 210 -0.43 -10.55 -11.76
C ASN A 210 0.77 -9.62 -11.53
N LEU A 211 1.15 -9.34 -10.27
CA LEU A 211 2.08 -8.27 -9.88
C LEU A 211 3.47 -8.33 -10.56
N ILE A 212 4.02 -9.53 -10.78
CA ILE A 212 5.28 -9.72 -11.50
C ILE A 212 5.09 -9.41 -12.99
N THR A 213 4.04 -9.99 -13.60
CA THR A 213 3.67 -9.80 -15.01
C THR A 213 3.43 -8.33 -15.32
N ILE A 214 2.67 -7.64 -14.48
CA ILE A 214 2.38 -6.20 -14.58
C ILE A 214 3.68 -5.38 -14.51
N HIS A 215 4.56 -5.63 -13.55
CA HIS A 215 5.78 -4.82 -13.42
C HIS A 215 6.82 -5.07 -14.51
N VAL A 216 6.97 -6.30 -15.01
CA VAL A 216 7.86 -6.58 -16.15
C VAL A 216 7.32 -5.98 -17.46
N THR A 217 6.00 -6.04 -17.66
CA THR A 217 5.26 -5.37 -18.74
C THR A 217 5.44 -3.85 -18.68
N LEU A 218 5.24 -3.27 -17.50
CA LEU A 218 5.34 -1.83 -17.26
C LEU A 218 6.77 -1.30 -17.45
N ASP A 219 7.80 -2.05 -17.05
CA ASP A 219 9.20 -1.69 -17.35
C ASP A 219 9.50 -1.67 -18.84
N ARG A 220 8.92 -2.59 -19.62
CA ARG A 220 9.06 -2.57 -21.09
C ARG A 220 8.37 -1.33 -21.67
N LYS A 221 7.12 -1.07 -21.29
CA LYS A 221 6.36 0.11 -21.75
C LYS A 221 7.00 1.44 -21.37
N ILE A 222 7.42 1.66 -20.12
CA ILE A 222 8.01 2.95 -19.73
C ILE A 222 9.39 3.17 -20.40
N SER A 223 10.08 2.11 -20.84
CA SER A 223 11.30 2.29 -21.67
C SER A 223 11.00 2.93 -23.03
N GLU A 224 9.77 2.81 -23.55
CA GLU A 224 9.35 3.34 -24.84
C GLU A 224 8.96 4.82 -24.73
N THR A 225 9.32 5.61 -25.75
CA THR A 225 9.01 7.05 -25.80
C THR A 225 7.53 7.30 -26.10
N GLN A 226 6.91 6.50 -26.97
CA GLN A 226 5.50 6.62 -27.33
C GLN A 226 4.57 6.43 -26.13
N TYR A 227 4.74 5.35 -25.35
CA TYR A 227 3.93 5.09 -24.17
C TYR A 227 4.09 6.21 -23.13
N ARG A 228 5.32 6.71 -22.90
CA ARG A 228 5.56 7.87 -22.02
C ARG A 228 4.82 9.13 -22.46
N SER A 229 4.85 9.46 -23.75
CA SER A 229 4.10 10.59 -24.29
C SER A 229 2.59 10.43 -24.08
N GLN A 230 2.04 9.25 -24.36
CA GLN A 230 0.61 8.96 -24.16
C GLN A 230 0.22 8.99 -22.68
N LEU A 231 1.05 8.42 -21.79
CA LEU A 231 0.86 8.45 -20.34
C LEU A 231 0.87 9.89 -19.81
N LYS A 232 1.79 10.74 -20.29
CA LYS A 232 1.84 12.17 -19.95
C LYS A 232 0.60 12.92 -20.46
N GLU A 233 0.20 12.69 -21.71
CA GLU A 233 -1.01 13.31 -22.29
C GLU A 233 -2.26 12.95 -21.49
N LYS A 234 -2.47 11.66 -21.19
CA LYS A 234 -3.58 11.16 -20.36
C LYS A 234 -3.54 11.75 -18.94
N THR A 235 -2.37 11.83 -18.34
CA THR A 235 -2.18 12.46 -17.03
C THR A 235 -2.58 13.95 -17.06
N GLN A 236 -2.09 14.70 -18.06
CA GLN A 236 -2.41 16.13 -18.22
C GLN A 236 -3.90 16.35 -18.53
N MET A 237 -4.52 15.49 -19.34
CA MET A 237 -5.94 15.54 -19.67
C MET A 237 -6.81 15.31 -18.43
N PHE A 238 -6.50 14.28 -17.64
CA PHE A 238 -7.16 13.99 -16.37
C PHE A 238 -7.01 15.16 -15.38
N LEU A 239 -5.77 15.59 -15.10
CA LEU A 239 -5.51 16.68 -14.15
C LEU A 239 -6.20 17.99 -14.57
N LYS A 240 -6.20 18.33 -15.87
CA LYS A 240 -6.89 19.51 -16.40
C LYS A 240 -8.41 19.48 -16.15
N HIS A 241 -9.04 18.30 -16.15
CA HIS A 241 -10.47 18.16 -15.86
C HIS A 241 -10.79 18.06 -14.36
N HIS A 242 -9.90 17.42 -13.58
CA HIS A 242 -10.16 17.10 -12.18
C HIS A 242 -9.59 18.10 -11.17
N CYS A 243 -8.47 18.79 -11.42
CA CYS A 243 -7.79 19.61 -10.39
C CYS A 243 -8.65 20.73 -9.79
N GLU A 244 -9.45 21.45 -10.59
CA GLU A 244 -10.38 22.48 -10.07
C GLU A 244 -11.44 21.86 -9.15
N ASN A 245 -12.01 20.72 -9.57
CA ASN A 245 -13.00 19.98 -8.81
C ASN A 245 -12.41 19.40 -7.52
N ILE A 246 -11.16 18.95 -7.53
CA ILE A 246 -10.43 18.48 -6.34
C ILE A 246 -10.20 19.65 -5.37
N LEU A 247 -9.62 20.77 -5.83
CA LEU A 247 -9.35 21.95 -5.00
C LEU A 247 -10.64 22.48 -4.35
N ARG A 248 -11.70 22.67 -5.13
CA ARG A 248 -13.03 23.09 -4.64
C ARG A 248 -13.59 22.13 -3.57
N ARG A 249 -13.46 20.82 -3.78
CA ARG A 249 -13.94 19.79 -2.84
C ARG A 249 -13.10 19.72 -1.57
N ASN A 250 -11.78 19.79 -1.67
CA ASN A 250 -10.88 19.84 -0.52
C ASN A 250 -11.18 21.07 0.35
N ASN A 251 -11.39 22.23 -0.28
CA ASN A 251 -11.83 23.45 0.41
C ASN A 251 -13.18 23.24 1.11
N THR A 252 -14.19 22.69 0.42
CA THR A 252 -15.54 22.43 0.98
C THR A 252 -15.48 21.54 2.22
N ASN A 253 -14.61 20.52 2.20
CA ASN A 253 -14.55 19.44 3.19
C ASN A 253 -13.28 19.49 4.05
N LEU A 254 -12.62 20.65 4.17
CA LEU A 254 -11.29 20.84 4.81
C LEU A 254 -11.20 20.31 6.25
N PHE A 255 -12.36 20.21 6.91
CA PHE A 255 -12.51 19.79 8.30
C PHE A 255 -13.20 18.43 8.46
N VAL A 256 -13.44 17.67 7.39
CA VAL A 256 -14.20 16.39 7.40
C VAL A 256 -13.34 15.23 6.83
N PRO A 257 -12.54 14.55 7.66
CA PRO A 257 -11.50 13.61 7.22
C PRO A 257 -12.01 12.47 6.34
N ASP A 258 -13.08 11.80 6.78
CA ASP A 258 -13.60 10.59 6.14
C ASP A 258 -14.12 10.87 4.73
N GLN A 259 -14.66 12.08 4.52
CA GLN A 259 -15.11 12.54 3.20
C GLN A 259 -13.93 12.84 2.27
N GLN A 260 -12.79 13.30 2.80
CA GLN A 260 -11.56 13.48 2.02
C GLN A 260 -11.02 12.11 1.56
N GLN A 261 -11.03 11.09 2.44
CA GLN A 261 -10.56 9.75 2.10
C GLN A 261 -11.41 9.07 1.01
N LEU A 262 -12.74 9.08 1.16
CA LEU A 262 -13.65 8.52 0.16
C LEU A 262 -13.53 9.23 -1.19
N GLN A 263 -13.31 10.55 -1.18
CA GLN A 263 -13.11 11.34 -2.41
C GLN A 263 -11.78 11.01 -3.09
N ALA A 264 -10.70 10.84 -2.33
CA ALA A 264 -9.39 10.48 -2.87
C ALA A 264 -9.35 9.06 -3.44
N GLN A 265 -10.02 8.09 -2.82
CA GLN A 265 -10.22 6.76 -3.39
C GLN A 265 -10.92 6.86 -4.75
N LYS A 266 -12.03 7.61 -4.83
CA LYS A 266 -12.74 7.85 -6.09
C LYS A 266 -11.92 8.61 -7.15
N ILE A 267 -11.04 9.54 -6.75
CA ILE A 267 -10.11 10.22 -7.67
C ILE A 267 -9.09 9.23 -8.23
N ASN A 268 -8.64 8.27 -7.43
CA ASN A 268 -7.73 7.21 -7.90
C ASN A 268 -8.46 6.25 -8.84
N GLU A 269 -9.65 5.76 -8.49
CA GLU A 269 -10.49 4.94 -9.38
C GLU A 269 -10.69 5.61 -10.76
N GLN A 270 -11.12 6.89 -10.77
CA GLN A 270 -11.31 7.66 -12.00
C GLN A 270 -10.02 7.87 -12.81
N TYR A 271 -8.86 7.96 -12.14
CA TYR A 271 -7.56 8.04 -12.82
C TYR A 271 -7.15 6.71 -13.43
N GLN A 272 -7.34 5.62 -12.69
CA GLN A 272 -7.04 4.26 -13.14
C GLN A 272 -7.93 3.86 -14.32
N GLU A 273 -9.22 4.20 -14.29
CA GLU A 273 -10.14 4.10 -15.44
C GLU A 273 -9.63 4.91 -16.65
N HIS A 274 -9.16 6.15 -16.44
CA HIS A 274 -8.64 7.00 -17.52
C HIS A 274 -7.38 6.43 -18.21
N LEU A 275 -6.61 5.59 -17.51
CA LEU A 275 -5.40 4.92 -18.03
C LEU A 275 -5.67 3.60 -18.76
N LEU A 276 -6.88 3.01 -18.67
CA LEU A 276 -7.21 1.72 -19.32
C LEU A 276 -6.91 1.70 -20.82
N GLY A 277 -7.05 2.85 -21.50
CA GLY A 277 -6.77 2.99 -22.93
C GLY A 277 -5.30 2.78 -23.34
N ILE A 278 -4.36 2.72 -22.39
CA ILE A 278 -2.93 2.43 -22.63
C ILE A 278 -2.37 1.29 -21.75
N CYS A 279 -3.12 0.86 -20.72
CA CYS A 279 -2.73 -0.18 -19.76
C CYS A 279 -3.50 -1.49 -19.99
N HIS A 280 -3.19 -2.17 -21.09
CA HIS A 280 -3.86 -3.39 -21.55
C HIS A 280 -3.66 -4.65 -20.67
N PHE A 281 -2.82 -4.60 -19.63
CA PHE A 281 -2.50 -5.72 -18.74
C PHE A 281 -2.85 -5.44 -17.28
N GLY A 282 -3.67 -4.42 -17.00
CA GLY A 282 -4.01 -4.01 -15.63
C GLY A 282 -2.96 -3.11 -14.98
N GLU A 283 -2.00 -2.55 -15.74
CA GLU A 283 -0.95 -1.72 -15.15
C GLU A 283 -1.50 -0.42 -14.55
N ASN A 284 -2.68 0.03 -15.00
CA ASN A 284 -3.41 1.19 -14.49
C ASN A 284 -3.64 1.09 -12.98
N ASP A 285 -4.02 -0.09 -12.46
CA ASP A 285 -4.31 -0.33 -11.04
C ASP A 285 -3.08 -0.08 -10.13
N THR A 286 -1.87 -0.07 -10.72
CA THR A 286 -0.62 0.22 -9.98
C THR A 286 -0.28 1.71 -9.91
N PHE A 287 -0.92 2.57 -10.71
CA PHE A 287 -0.74 4.02 -10.67
C PHE A 287 -1.71 4.67 -9.70
N TYR A 288 -1.21 5.60 -8.89
CA TYR A 288 -1.99 6.33 -7.90
C TYR A 288 -1.72 7.84 -7.97
N VAL A 289 -2.72 8.63 -7.60
CA VAL A 289 -2.66 10.09 -7.43
C VAL A 289 -2.80 10.42 -5.95
N THR A 290 -1.88 11.24 -5.44
CA THR A 290 -2.00 11.90 -4.13
C THR A 290 -1.91 13.42 -4.30
N THR A 291 -2.54 14.18 -3.40
CA THR A 291 -2.58 15.64 -3.44
C THR A 291 -2.49 16.24 -2.05
N THR A 292 -1.83 17.39 -1.93
CA THR A 292 -2.00 18.34 -0.82
C THR A 292 -2.53 19.67 -1.36
N SER A 293 -3.50 20.26 -0.68
CA SER A 293 -4.14 21.52 -1.11
C SER A 293 -4.04 22.58 -0.03
N GLN A 294 -3.66 23.80 -0.40
CA GLN A 294 -4.07 24.99 0.35
C GLN A 294 -5.35 25.57 -0.29
N LEU A 295 -5.84 26.73 0.18
CA LEU A 295 -7.11 27.28 -0.30
C LEU A 295 -7.15 27.59 -1.80
N ASN A 296 -6.05 28.04 -2.40
CA ASN A 296 -6.01 28.54 -3.78
C ASN A 296 -5.13 27.71 -4.72
N GLU A 297 -4.59 26.59 -4.24
CA GLU A 297 -3.58 25.80 -4.94
C GLU A 297 -3.59 24.32 -4.51
N LEU A 298 -3.24 23.46 -5.46
CA LEU A 298 -3.24 22.01 -5.34
C LEU A 298 -1.90 21.48 -5.85
N TRP A 299 -1.08 20.97 -4.94
CA TRP A 299 0.09 20.17 -5.27
C TRP A 299 -0.29 18.69 -5.30
N GLY A 300 0.39 17.90 -6.12
CA GLY A 300 0.18 16.46 -6.12
C GLY A 300 1.23 15.67 -6.89
N MET A 301 1.13 14.35 -6.76
CA MET A 301 2.06 13.41 -7.36
C MET A 301 1.30 12.23 -7.97
N VAL A 302 1.77 11.79 -9.14
CA VAL A 302 1.45 10.48 -9.71
C VAL A 302 2.59 9.53 -9.34
N PHE A 303 2.27 8.37 -8.78
CA PHE A 303 3.29 7.45 -8.25
C PHE A 303 2.85 5.98 -8.36
N LEU A 304 3.84 5.09 -8.24
CA LEU A 304 3.71 3.63 -8.34
C LEU A 304 4.07 3.01 -6.98
N PRO A 305 3.10 2.75 -6.07
CA PRO A 305 3.37 2.48 -4.66
C PRO A 305 4.26 1.27 -4.41
N PHE A 306 4.03 0.15 -5.11
CA PHE A 306 4.90 -1.03 -4.98
C PHE A 306 6.35 -0.74 -5.44
N ARG A 307 6.53 0.17 -6.40
CA ARG A 307 7.84 0.47 -6.97
C ARG A 307 8.68 1.42 -6.13
N ASP A 308 8.12 2.19 -5.21
CA ASP A 308 8.73 3.42 -4.65
C ASP A 308 9.18 4.43 -5.73
N SER A 309 8.47 4.52 -6.86
CA SER A 309 8.74 5.52 -7.89
C SER A 309 7.64 6.57 -7.92
N ILE A 310 8.01 7.84 -7.95
CA ILE A 310 7.16 8.91 -8.46
C ILE A 310 7.25 8.85 -9.99
N VAL A 311 6.24 9.35 -10.70
CA VAL A 311 6.15 9.34 -12.17
C VAL A 311 5.96 10.76 -12.72
N TYR A 312 5.14 11.57 -12.04
CA TYR A 312 4.98 13.00 -12.31
C TYR A 312 4.72 13.75 -11.02
N ILE A 313 5.10 15.03 -10.97
CA ILE A 313 4.62 15.97 -9.95
C ILE A 313 3.79 17.04 -10.66
N PHE A 314 2.74 17.54 -10.00
CA PHE A 314 1.92 18.60 -10.55
C PHE A 314 1.62 19.69 -9.51
N HIS A 315 1.47 20.90 -10.03
CA HIS A 315 1.03 22.07 -9.29
C HIS A 315 -0.09 22.74 -10.09
N TYR A 316 -1.25 22.90 -9.47
CA TYR A 316 -2.39 23.62 -10.02
C TYR A 316 -2.68 24.85 -9.16
N SER A 317 -2.47 26.04 -9.70
CA SER A 317 -2.61 27.32 -8.99
C SER A 317 -3.03 28.41 -9.97
N ASN A 318 -3.87 29.36 -9.53
CA ASN A 318 -4.39 30.45 -10.38
C ASN A 318 -4.99 29.94 -11.72
N ALA A 319 -5.75 28.84 -11.66
CA ALA A 319 -6.32 28.10 -12.79
C ALA A 319 -5.32 27.57 -13.85
N LYS A 320 -4.02 27.58 -13.56
CA LYS A 320 -2.97 27.01 -14.42
C LYS A 320 -2.47 25.68 -13.86
N LEU A 321 -2.46 24.65 -14.69
CA LEU A 321 -1.84 23.37 -14.39
C LEU A 321 -0.40 23.35 -14.91
N HIS A 322 0.55 23.07 -14.03
CA HIS A 322 1.93 22.74 -14.34
C HIS A 322 2.16 21.26 -13.98
N VAL A 323 2.72 20.49 -14.91
CA VAL A 323 3.16 19.11 -14.68
C VAL A 323 4.65 19.05 -14.94
N TYR A 324 5.39 18.67 -13.91
CA TYR A 324 6.84 18.49 -13.90
C TYR A 324 7.13 17.02 -14.18
N ASP A 325 8.02 16.75 -15.13
CA ASP A 325 8.48 15.39 -15.38
C ASP A 325 9.57 15.03 -14.36
N ASN A 326 10.49 15.96 -14.10
CA ASN A 326 11.68 15.75 -13.29
C ASN A 326 11.61 16.43 -11.92
N TRP A 327 12.32 15.87 -10.93
CA TRP A 327 12.61 16.58 -9.67
C TRP A 327 13.48 17.81 -9.93
N GLU A 328 14.30 17.75 -10.98
CA GLU A 328 15.19 18.83 -11.40
C GLU A 328 14.44 20.02 -12.01
N ASP A 329 13.23 19.82 -12.55
CA ASP A 329 12.36 20.88 -13.09
C ASP A 329 11.77 21.80 -11.99
N LEU A 330 11.72 21.30 -10.75
CA LEU A 330 11.21 22.04 -9.60
C LEU A 330 12.26 23.01 -9.07
N SER A 331 11.85 24.22 -8.70
CA SER A 331 12.74 25.17 -8.02
C SER A 331 13.18 24.60 -6.64
N PRO A 332 14.34 25.00 -6.11
CA PRO A 332 14.81 24.46 -4.82
C PRO A 332 13.86 24.79 -3.66
N GLN A 333 13.20 25.95 -3.71
CA GLN A 333 12.10 26.33 -2.82
C GLN A 333 10.93 25.33 -2.91
N GLN A 334 10.45 25.01 -4.13
CA GLN A 334 9.36 24.04 -4.34
C GLN A 334 9.73 22.64 -3.84
N ARG A 335 10.99 22.19 -4.03
CA ARG A 335 11.47 20.90 -3.48
C ARG A 335 11.40 20.86 -1.95
N SER A 336 11.83 21.94 -1.29
CA SER A 336 11.75 22.07 0.17
C SER A 336 10.29 22.13 0.67
N GLU A 337 9.40 22.75 -0.10
CA GLU A 337 7.97 22.82 0.20
C GLU A 337 7.28 21.44 0.07
N LEU A 338 7.59 20.69 -0.99
CA LEU A 338 7.11 19.31 -1.19
C LEU A 338 7.61 18.36 -0.10
N GLN A 339 8.84 18.54 0.39
CA GLN A 339 9.37 17.79 1.54
C GLN A 339 8.62 18.08 2.84
N LYS A 340 8.12 19.31 3.05
CA LYS A 340 7.29 19.65 4.21
C LYS A 340 5.87 19.09 4.07
N ARG A 341 5.30 19.12 2.87
CA ARG A 341 3.92 18.66 2.57
C ARG A 341 3.72 17.15 2.68
N TRP A 342 4.76 16.35 2.47
CA TRP A 342 4.74 14.89 2.58
C TRP A 342 5.88 14.45 3.51
N PRO A 343 5.69 14.48 4.84
CA PRO A 343 6.76 14.14 5.77
C PRO A 343 7.14 12.65 5.69
N PRO A 344 8.44 12.30 5.76
CA PRO A 344 8.96 10.93 5.78
C PRO A 344 8.26 9.96 6.74
N ASP A 345 7.80 10.46 7.88
CA ASP A 345 7.43 9.65 9.04
C ASP A 345 6.06 8.98 8.92
N LEU A 346 5.25 9.35 7.92
CA LEU A 346 3.92 8.80 7.64
C LEU A 346 3.93 7.52 6.79
N PHE A 347 5.11 6.94 6.55
CA PHE A 347 5.33 5.84 5.62
C PHE A 347 6.04 4.65 6.28
N GLU A 348 5.39 3.49 6.29
CA GLU A 348 5.89 2.29 6.95
C GLU A 348 6.66 1.36 6.00
N LEU A 349 7.89 1.04 6.39
CA LEU A 349 8.77 0.13 5.67
C LEU A 349 8.27 -1.32 5.81
N SER A 350 7.38 -1.74 4.91
CA SER A 350 6.83 -3.10 4.89
C SER A 350 7.89 -4.13 4.47
N ASN A 351 8.32 -4.96 5.43
CA ASN A 351 9.22 -6.11 5.18
C ASN A 351 8.65 -7.09 4.14
N GLN A 352 7.33 -7.30 4.14
CA GLN A 352 6.63 -8.11 3.16
C GLN A 352 6.83 -7.55 1.74
N LYS A 353 6.60 -6.24 1.56
CA LYS A 353 6.87 -5.54 0.30
C LYS A 353 8.35 -5.64 -0.11
N GLN A 354 9.30 -5.62 0.84
CA GLN A 354 10.72 -5.83 0.51
C GLN A 354 10.99 -7.22 -0.08
N VAL A 355 10.45 -8.30 0.51
CA VAL A 355 10.63 -9.66 -0.02
C VAL A 355 10.01 -9.81 -1.42
N LEU A 356 8.78 -9.31 -1.60
CA LEU A 356 8.08 -9.31 -2.89
C LEU A 356 8.86 -8.51 -3.94
N ARG A 357 9.50 -7.39 -3.55
CA ARG A 357 10.35 -6.61 -4.44
C ARG A 357 11.67 -7.28 -4.76
N VAL A 358 12.30 -8.03 -3.86
CA VAL A 358 13.49 -8.84 -4.22
C VAL A 358 13.15 -9.85 -5.32
N MET A 359 11.96 -10.46 -5.28
CA MET A 359 11.49 -11.38 -6.33
C MET A 359 11.21 -10.66 -7.66
N VAL A 360 10.45 -9.55 -7.64
CA VAL A 360 10.17 -8.74 -8.84
C VAL A 360 11.44 -8.12 -9.41
N ASP A 361 12.33 -7.59 -8.57
CA ASP A 361 13.60 -7.00 -8.97
C ASP A 361 14.59 -8.04 -9.48
N TYR A 362 14.57 -9.29 -9.01
CA TYR A 362 15.34 -10.37 -9.63
C TYR A 362 14.89 -10.61 -11.08
N MET A 363 13.59 -10.81 -11.29
CA MET A 363 13.02 -11.07 -12.63
C MET A 363 13.26 -9.88 -13.57
N ARG A 364 13.01 -8.66 -13.08
CA ARG A 364 13.31 -7.39 -13.76
C ARG A 364 14.80 -7.29 -14.09
N ASN A 365 15.70 -7.47 -13.13
CA ASN A 365 17.14 -7.32 -13.35
C ASN A 365 17.70 -8.41 -14.26
N LYS A 366 17.10 -9.61 -14.30
CA LYS A 366 17.48 -10.65 -15.27
C LYS A 366 17.12 -10.25 -16.70
N MET A 367 15.93 -9.68 -16.93
CA MET A 367 15.57 -9.07 -18.22
C MET A 367 16.45 -7.84 -18.55
N ARG A 368 16.65 -6.95 -17.57
CA ARG A 368 17.35 -5.67 -17.73
C ARG A 368 18.85 -5.81 -17.95
N LYS A 369 19.53 -6.77 -17.31
CA LYS A 369 20.96 -7.06 -17.54
C LYS A 369 21.24 -7.54 -18.97
N GLN A 370 20.26 -8.15 -19.65
CA GLN A 370 20.36 -8.48 -21.08
C GLN A 370 20.21 -7.26 -22.01
N GLN A 371 19.76 -6.10 -21.50
CA GLN A 371 19.55 -4.86 -22.24
C GLN A 371 20.61 -3.78 -21.90
N GLU A 372 20.99 -3.65 -20.62
CA GLU A 372 21.95 -2.63 -20.16
C GLU A 372 23.39 -2.89 -20.61
N SER A 373 23.72 -4.12 -21.00
CA SER A 373 24.94 -4.46 -21.73
C SER A 373 25.12 -3.64 -23.02
N GLN A 374 24.04 -3.08 -23.58
CA GLN A 374 24.04 -2.28 -24.80
C GLN A 374 24.07 -0.76 -24.56
N LYS A 375 23.92 -0.26 -23.32
CA LYS A 375 23.62 1.18 -23.05
C LYS A 375 24.59 1.92 -22.11
N LYS A 376 25.64 1.29 -21.59
CA LYS A 376 26.54 1.90 -20.58
C LYS A 376 27.66 2.83 -21.12
N SER A 377 27.51 3.35 -22.34
CA SER A 377 28.55 4.14 -23.05
C SER A 377 28.62 5.64 -22.73
N THR A 378 27.60 6.20 -22.09
CA THR A 378 27.32 7.66 -22.07
C THR A 378 26.38 7.95 -20.90
N SER A 379 26.50 8.94 -20.02
CA SER A 379 27.50 9.96 -19.61
C SER A 379 26.92 10.59 -18.31
N LYS A 380 27.61 11.47 -17.57
CA LYS A 380 27.10 11.96 -16.26
C LYS A 380 27.62 13.35 -15.83
N ASN A 381 26.87 14.02 -14.92
CA ASN A 381 27.16 15.20 -14.06
C ASN A 381 26.45 16.51 -14.51
N ILE A 382 25.60 17.26 -13.73
CA ILE A 382 25.58 17.85 -12.34
C ILE A 382 25.87 19.38 -12.37
N GLN A 383 25.33 20.34 -11.56
CA GLN A 383 24.06 20.53 -10.77
C GLN A 383 24.00 22.03 -10.26
N LEU A 384 23.16 22.41 -9.25
CA LEU A 384 22.83 23.80 -8.79
C LEU A 384 23.63 24.28 -7.53
N THR A 385 23.37 25.29 -6.65
CA THR A 385 22.17 26.03 -6.08
C THR A 385 22.66 27.26 -5.19
N ARG A 386 21.97 28.12 -4.36
CA ARG A 386 20.58 28.31 -3.81
C ARG A 386 20.16 29.80 -3.43
N GLU A 387 19.83 30.12 -2.15
CA GLU A 387 19.01 31.27 -1.58
C GLU A 387 19.65 31.79 -0.22
N ASN A 388 19.14 32.55 0.79
CA ASN A 388 17.83 33.14 1.28
C ASN A 388 18.14 34.25 2.40
N GLU A 389 17.41 34.78 3.43
CA GLU A 389 16.06 34.74 4.11
C GLU A 389 15.87 35.93 5.17
N GLN A 390 14.69 36.07 5.86
CA GLN A 390 14.37 36.78 7.17
C GLN A 390 14.44 38.35 7.33
N GLU A 391 14.07 39.06 8.46
CA GLU A 391 12.90 39.17 9.42
C GLU A 391 13.09 40.45 10.35
N GLU A 392 12.48 40.90 11.50
CA GLU A 392 11.46 40.55 12.56
C GLU A 392 11.07 41.82 13.44
N SER A 393 10.15 41.72 14.45
CA SER A 393 10.17 42.38 15.81
C SER A 393 9.03 43.26 16.41
N GLN A 394 9.07 43.48 17.76
CA GLN A 394 7.93 43.64 18.73
C GLN A 394 8.10 44.80 19.80
N ASN A 395 7.53 44.95 21.04
CA ASN A 395 6.76 44.16 22.05
C ASN A 395 5.96 45.04 23.11
N GLU A 396 5.72 44.61 24.38
CA GLU A 396 4.92 45.26 25.49
C GLU A 396 5.60 46.45 26.27
N LEU A 397 5.00 47.35 27.10
CA LEU A 397 3.65 47.62 27.71
C LEU A 397 3.37 47.16 29.19
N LYS A 398 2.84 48.05 30.10
CA LYS A 398 2.03 47.75 31.34
C LYS A 398 1.56 48.97 32.21
N VAL A 399 0.55 48.78 33.10
CA VAL A 399 -0.06 49.78 34.04
C VAL A 399 -0.72 49.14 35.29
N ASP A 400 -0.89 49.87 36.40
CA ASP A 400 -1.43 49.44 37.73
C ASP A 400 -2.75 50.12 38.24
N ILE A 401 -3.30 49.62 39.36
CA ILE A 401 -4.59 49.84 40.06
C ILE A 401 -5.67 50.62 39.27
N ARG A 402 -6.26 50.05 38.21
CA ARG A 402 -5.92 48.81 37.47
C ARG A 402 -7.06 47.77 37.48
N ILE A 403 -7.48 47.17 38.61
CA ILE A 403 -7.28 47.49 40.04
C ILE A 403 -8.64 47.44 40.78
N VAL A 404 -9.13 48.44 41.52
CA VAL A 404 -10.35 48.28 42.40
C VAL A 404 -11.75 48.17 41.72
N TYR A 405 -12.28 49.18 41.00
CA TYR A 405 -13.62 49.06 40.34
C TYR A 405 -13.57 48.06 39.17
N GLN A 406 -12.79 48.43 38.18
CA GLN A 406 -11.47 47.89 37.86
C GLN A 406 -11.03 46.51 38.39
N GLN A 407 -11.69 45.81 39.34
CA GLN A 407 -11.43 44.41 39.80
C GLN A 407 -12.58 43.49 39.43
N ALA A 408 -13.82 43.99 39.54
CA ALA A 408 -14.97 43.42 38.84
C ALA A 408 -14.88 43.77 37.35
N LEU A 409 -14.37 44.95 37.04
CA LEU A 409 -13.88 45.33 35.70
C LEU A 409 -12.40 44.93 35.50
N GLN A 410 -11.72 44.23 36.42
CA GLN A 410 -10.53 43.42 36.05
C GLN A 410 -11.10 42.12 35.57
N LYS A 411 -11.81 41.36 36.40
CA LYS A 411 -12.46 40.11 36.00
C LYS A 411 -13.32 40.24 34.75
N ILE A 412 -14.04 41.34 34.52
CA ILE A 412 -14.70 41.59 33.24
C ILE A 412 -13.72 42.06 32.15
N ARG A 413 -12.71 42.91 32.39
CA ARG A 413 -11.60 43.12 31.41
C ARG A 413 -10.69 41.92 31.20
N GLU A 414 -10.75 40.88 32.03
CA GLU A 414 -9.83 39.75 32.13
C GLU A 414 -10.53 38.53 31.56
N HIS A 415 -11.84 38.40 31.73
CA HIS A 415 -12.68 37.61 30.86
C HIS A 415 -12.83 38.29 29.49
N GLU A 416 -13.05 39.61 29.35
CA GLU A 416 -13.01 40.32 28.04
C GLU A 416 -11.60 40.17 27.41
N ARG A 417 -10.49 40.38 28.14
CA ARG A 417 -9.14 40.16 27.62
C ARG A 417 -8.85 38.69 27.34
N VAL A 418 -9.29 37.73 28.16
CA VAL A 418 -9.11 36.29 27.84
C VAL A 418 -10.04 35.90 26.68
N ILE A 419 -11.21 36.51 26.53
CA ILE A 419 -12.04 36.38 25.33
C ILE A 419 -11.28 36.94 24.13
N ASP A 420 -10.74 38.16 24.21
CA ASP A 420 -9.97 38.82 23.14
C ASP A 420 -8.63 38.10 22.86
N GLU A 421 -7.97 37.51 23.85
CA GLU A 421 -6.70 36.76 23.75
C GLU A 421 -6.94 35.35 23.24
N GLU A 422 -7.97 34.63 23.72
CA GLU A 422 -8.35 33.31 23.19
C GLU A 422 -8.96 33.44 21.80
N TRP A 423 -9.74 34.50 21.54
CA TRP A 423 -10.25 34.84 20.20
C TRP A 423 -9.12 35.30 19.27
N THR A 424 -8.16 36.10 19.75
CA THR A 424 -6.95 36.44 18.99
C THR A 424 -6.10 35.20 18.75
N GLN A 425 -5.96 34.27 19.70
CA GLN A 425 -5.24 33.01 19.49
C GLN A 425 -5.99 32.08 18.54
N ILE A 426 -7.32 32.03 18.58
CA ILE A 426 -8.15 31.32 17.60
C ILE A 426 -8.02 31.95 16.23
N LEU A 427 -8.05 33.28 16.11
CA LEU A 427 -7.84 33.99 14.85
C LEU A 427 -6.41 33.83 14.32
N GLN A 428 -5.37 33.93 15.16
CA GLN A 428 -3.97 33.70 14.76
C GLN A 428 -3.71 32.24 14.36
N MET A 429 -4.33 31.30 15.07
CA MET A 429 -4.34 29.89 14.70
C MET A 429 -5.03 29.71 13.33
N LEU A 430 -6.20 30.30 13.12
CA LEU A 430 -6.93 30.25 11.84
C LEU A 430 -6.24 31.05 10.70
N GLU A 431 -5.52 32.12 11.01
CA GLU A 431 -4.69 32.92 10.10
C GLU A 431 -3.51 32.08 9.60
N LYS A 432 -2.82 31.38 10.52
CA LYS A 432 -1.77 30.40 10.21
C LYS A 432 -2.29 29.16 9.43
N ILE A 433 -3.48 28.68 9.77
CA ILE A 433 -4.14 27.49 9.19
C ILE A 433 -4.67 27.76 7.79
N LEU A 434 -5.27 28.93 7.55
CA LEU A 434 -5.98 29.25 6.31
C LEU A 434 -5.19 30.14 5.36
N GLY A 435 -4.11 30.79 5.83
CA GLY A 435 -3.37 31.80 5.06
C GLY A 435 -4.16 33.07 4.79
N LEU A 436 -5.26 33.30 5.53
CA LEU A 436 -6.15 34.45 5.34
C LEU A 436 -5.80 35.58 6.33
N PRO A 437 -5.57 36.82 5.86
CA PRO A 437 -5.24 37.94 6.73
C PRO A 437 -6.47 38.44 7.50
N PHE A 438 -6.66 37.92 8.71
CA PHE A 438 -7.65 38.40 9.68
C PHE A 438 -7.15 39.62 10.47
N SER A 439 -5.91 40.05 10.22
CA SER A 439 -5.20 41.17 10.87
C SER A 439 -5.96 42.50 10.95
N ASN A 440 -6.66 42.90 9.88
CA ASN A 440 -7.18 44.27 9.74
C ASN A 440 -8.49 44.55 10.52
N ASP A 441 -9.32 43.54 10.74
CA ASP A 441 -10.56 43.64 11.51
C ASP A 441 -10.85 42.28 12.15
N ARG A 442 -10.45 42.16 13.42
CA ARG A 442 -10.60 40.92 14.21
C ARG A 442 -12.02 40.73 14.78
N SER A 443 -13.00 41.53 14.37
CA SER A 443 -14.36 41.35 14.85
C SER A 443 -14.95 40.03 14.34
N PRO A 444 -15.77 39.31 15.14
CA PRO A 444 -16.47 38.12 14.66
C PRO A 444 -17.42 38.37 13.50
N GLN A 445 -17.84 39.63 13.30
CA GLN A 445 -18.66 40.04 12.16
C GLN A 445 -17.84 40.11 10.87
N HIS A 446 -16.56 40.45 10.95
CA HIS A 446 -15.61 40.37 9.84
C HIS A 446 -15.19 38.93 9.57
N PHE A 447 -14.82 38.19 10.61
CA PHE A 447 -14.52 36.76 10.52
C PHE A 447 -15.68 35.97 9.88
N ARG A 448 -16.94 36.24 10.25
CA ARG A 448 -18.12 35.62 9.62
C ARG A 448 -18.34 36.03 8.15
N LYS A 449 -17.80 37.16 7.69
CA LYS A 449 -17.81 37.55 6.26
C LYS A 449 -16.69 36.88 5.46
N LEU A 450 -15.55 36.62 6.10
CA LEU A 450 -14.41 35.90 5.50
C LEU A 450 -14.58 34.37 5.53
N TRP A 451 -15.37 33.84 6.46
CA TRP A 451 -15.70 32.42 6.52
C TRP A 451 -16.47 31.98 5.27
N ASN A 452 -15.93 31.03 4.52
CA ASN A 452 -16.59 30.53 3.32
C ASN A 452 -17.82 29.68 3.74
N PRO A 453 -19.06 30.02 3.31
CA PRO A 453 -20.26 29.28 3.67
C PRO A 453 -20.30 27.85 3.10
N GLN A 454 -19.35 27.47 2.24
CA GLN A 454 -19.18 26.09 1.76
C GLN A 454 -18.36 25.21 2.72
N TRP A 455 -17.68 25.78 3.72
CA TRP A 455 -16.86 25.03 4.69
C TRP A 455 -17.73 24.27 5.69
N LYS A 456 -17.82 22.95 5.50
CA LYS A 456 -18.56 22.05 6.40
C LYS A 456 -17.77 21.80 7.68
N PHE A 457 -18.14 22.50 8.76
CA PHE A 457 -17.64 22.24 10.11
C PHE A 457 -18.83 22.01 11.05
N PRO A 458 -19.00 20.80 11.64
CA PRO A 458 -20.10 20.50 12.56
C PRO A 458 -20.15 21.47 13.76
N GLY A 459 -21.27 22.16 13.95
CA GLY A 459 -21.47 23.12 15.04
C GLY A 459 -20.82 24.50 14.85
N PHE A 460 -20.15 24.78 13.71
CA PHE A 460 -19.54 26.09 13.49
C PHE A 460 -20.57 27.22 13.38
N GLU A 461 -21.71 26.99 12.72
CA GLU A 461 -22.73 28.05 12.58
C GLU A 461 -23.34 28.43 13.95
N ASP A 462 -23.60 27.44 14.81
CA ASP A 462 -24.04 27.67 16.19
C ASP A 462 -22.98 28.41 17.01
N PHE A 463 -21.70 28.04 16.86
CA PHE A 463 -20.57 28.74 17.47
C PHE A 463 -20.52 30.20 16.99
N ALA A 464 -20.41 30.43 15.68
CA ALA A 464 -20.30 31.76 15.08
C ALA A 464 -21.53 32.65 15.38
N ALA A 465 -22.73 32.08 15.46
CA ALA A 465 -23.94 32.78 15.90
C ALA A 465 -23.87 33.19 17.37
N GLN A 466 -23.37 32.32 18.26
CA GLN A 466 -23.13 32.65 19.66
C GLN A 466 -22.05 33.73 19.80
N ILE A 467 -20.90 33.59 19.15
CA ILE A 467 -19.83 34.60 19.17
C ILE A 467 -20.37 35.97 18.67
N ALA A 468 -21.11 36.00 17.56
CA ALA A 468 -21.66 37.24 17.01
C ALA A 468 -22.69 37.90 17.96
N LYS A 469 -23.55 37.10 18.60
CA LYS A 469 -24.50 37.55 19.62
C LYS A 469 -23.79 38.11 20.86
N LEU A 470 -22.66 37.53 21.25
CA LEU A 470 -21.87 37.96 22.40
C LEU A 470 -21.06 39.24 22.11
N HIS A 471 -20.49 39.41 20.91
CA HIS A 471 -19.87 40.69 20.52
C HIS A 471 -20.86 41.86 20.38
N GLN A 472 -22.17 41.59 20.24
CA GLN A 472 -23.21 42.59 20.35
C GLN A 472 -23.57 42.94 21.82
N GLN A 473 -23.27 42.04 22.77
CA GLN A 473 -23.43 42.28 24.21
C GLN A 473 -22.20 43.02 24.76
N ASN A 474 -22.32 44.33 24.93
CA ASN A 474 -21.23 45.15 25.43
C ASN A 474 -21.19 45.10 26.96
N PHE A 475 -20.64 44.00 27.53
CA PHE A 475 -20.57 43.72 28.96
C PHE A 475 -20.06 44.93 29.77
N ARG A 476 -18.99 45.59 29.29
CA ARG A 476 -18.50 46.86 29.85
C ARG A 476 -19.52 47.99 29.86
N ARG A 477 -20.28 48.24 28.77
CA ARG A 477 -21.33 49.28 28.70
C ARG A 477 -22.51 48.95 29.61
N ASP A 478 -22.86 47.68 29.76
CA ASP A 478 -23.96 47.24 30.62
C ASP A 478 -23.57 47.18 32.10
N LEU A 479 -22.33 46.79 32.43
CA LEU A 479 -21.76 47.01 33.76
C LEU A 479 -21.63 48.51 34.07
N GLN A 480 -21.32 49.37 33.09
CA GLN A 480 -21.34 50.83 33.28
C GLN A 480 -22.75 51.39 33.45
N ARG A 481 -23.77 50.84 32.77
CA ARG A 481 -25.19 51.17 33.00
C ARG A 481 -25.60 50.74 34.41
N ALA A 482 -25.27 49.52 34.83
CA ALA A 482 -25.49 49.01 36.18
C ALA A 482 -24.75 49.83 37.24
N TRP A 483 -23.49 50.23 36.99
CA TRP A 483 -22.70 51.09 37.88
C TRP A 483 -23.26 52.51 37.97
N LYS A 484 -23.66 53.14 36.85
CA LYS A 484 -24.35 54.44 36.88
C LYS A 484 -25.70 54.35 37.62
N LYS A 485 -26.44 53.26 37.43
CA LYS A 485 -27.71 52.96 38.14
C LYS A 485 -27.47 52.72 39.64
N TYR A 486 -26.38 52.04 40.01
CA TYR A 486 -25.92 51.86 41.39
C TYR A 486 -25.53 53.19 42.02
N VAL A 487 -24.59 53.94 41.43
CA VAL A 487 -24.13 55.25 41.94
C VAL A 487 -25.29 56.23 42.11
N LYS A 488 -26.24 56.28 41.16
CA LYS A 488 -27.45 57.12 41.25
C LYS A 488 -28.40 56.68 42.38
N ASN A 489 -28.44 55.38 42.71
CA ASN A 489 -29.33 54.83 43.74
C ASN A 489 -28.62 54.43 45.05
N ARG A 490 -27.33 54.77 45.23
CA ARG A 490 -26.43 54.21 46.26
C ARG A 490 -26.87 54.35 47.73
N LYS A 491 -27.86 55.21 47.99
CA LYS A 491 -28.49 55.38 49.32
C LYS A 491 -29.55 54.30 49.65
N LYS A 492 -30.03 53.53 48.68
CA LYS A 492 -30.97 52.41 48.92
C LYS A 492 -30.19 51.13 49.19
N ALA A 493 -30.49 50.41 50.27
CA ALA A 493 -29.83 49.16 50.63
C ALA A 493 -29.89 48.12 49.48
N SER A 494 -31.06 47.95 48.88
CA SER A 494 -31.27 47.07 47.72
C SER A 494 -30.48 47.50 46.47
N ALA A 495 -30.06 48.76 46.31
CA ALA A 495 -29.23 49.13 45.16
C ALA A 495 -27.84 48.48 45.20
N LYS A 496 -27.28 48.23 46.40
CA LYS A 496 -26.03 47.49 46.57
C LYS A 496 -26.23 46.00 46.24
N GLN A 497 -27.32 45.41 46.75
CA GLN A 497 -27.71 44.02 46.49
C GLN A 497 -27.90 43.76 44.99
N ASN A 498 -28.82 44.50 44.35
CA ASN A 498 -29.13 44.34 42.93
C ASN A 498 -27.92 44.63 42.02
N PHE A 499 -26.98 45.51 42.43
CA PHE A 499 -25.73 45.72 41.69
C PHE A 499 -24.76 44.54 41.83
N ILE A 500 -24.69 43.91 43.01
CA ILE A 500 -23.89 42.70 43.22
C ILE A 500 -24.47 41.52 42.43
N GLU A 501 -25.79 41.36 42.41
CA GLU A 501 -26.49 40.32 41.63
C GLU A 501 -26.32 40.52 40.12
N GLN A 502 -26.50 41.75 39.61
CA GLN A 502 -26.26 42.06 38.19
C GLN A 502 -24.79 41.92 37.80
N LYS A 503 -23.85 42.28 38.69
CA LYS A 503 -22.43 41.99 38.53
C LYS A 503 -22.18 40.47 38.48
N GLN A 504 -22.78 39.69 39.38
CA GLN A 504 -22.61 38.23 39.42
C GLN A 504 -23.16 37.58 38.14
N ALA A 505 -24.35 37.98 37.67
CA ALA A 505 -24.89 37.49 36.41
C ALA A 505 -23.98 37.80 35.20
N LEU A 506 -23.48 39.03 35.07
CA LEU A 506 -22.54 39.41 34.00
C LEU A 506 -21.19 38.68 34.10
N VAL A 507 -20.66 38.47 35.32
CA VAL A 507 -19.43 37.70 35.54
C VAL A 507 -19.64 36.21 35.24
N ILE A 508 -20.79 35.62 35.60
CA ILE A 508 -21.14 34.23 35.29
C ILE A 508 -21.28 34.04 33.78
N GLN A 509 -21.91 34.98 33.06
CA GLN A 509 -22.01 34.94 31.59
C GLN A 509 -20.62 35.04 30.93
N ALA A 510 -19.77 35.96 31.39
CA ALA A 510 -18.41 36.10 30.88
C ALA A 510 -17.53 34.86 31.19
N LEU A 511 -17.72 34.24 32.36
CA LEU A 511 -17.01 33.03 32.78
C LEU A 511 -17.49 31.79 32.02
N PHE A 512 -18.80 31.59 31.86
CA PHE A 512 -19.37 30.54 31.02
C PHE A 512 -18.87 30.66 29.58
N PHE A 513 -18.85 31.87 29.02
CA PHE A 513 -18.32 32.09 27.68
C PHE A 513 -16.79 31.89 27.59
N THR A 514 -16.04 32.29 28.61
CA THR A 514 -14.60 31.95 28.72
C THR A 514 -14.40 30.43 28.74
N GLN A 515 -15.25 29.68 29.45
CA GLN A 515 -15.22 28.23 29.46
C GLN A 515 -15.61 27.65 28.09
N TYR A 516 -16.60 28.21 27.40
CA TYR A 516 -17.02 27.77 26.06
C TYR A 516 -15.93 28.00 25.00
N LEU A 517 -15.25 29.15 25.00
CA LEU A 517 -14.07 29.38 24.15
C LEU A 517 -12.93 28.42 24.47
N LYS A 518 -12.67 28.16 25.75
CA LYS A 518 -11.63 27.21 26.19
C LYS A 518 -11.99 25.76 25.84
N GLN A 519 -13.25 25.36 25.94
CA GLN A 519 -13.75 24.06 25.49
C GLN A 519 -13.63 23.92 23.96
N PHE A 520 -14.03 24.95 23.20
CA PHE A 520 -13.84 24.97 21.75
C PHE A 520 -12.36 24.85 21.37
N LYS A 521 -11.47 25.62 22.02
CA LYS A 521 -10.01 25.53 21.82
C LYS A 521 -9.43 24.19 22.31
N GLN A 522 -9.98 23.55 23.33
CA GLN A 522 -9.52 22.25 23.81
C GLN A 522 -9.96 21.12 22.86
N GLN A 523 -11.22 21.15 22.42
CA GLN A 523 -11.85 20.16 21.54
C GLN A 523 -11.31 20.25 20.11
N TYR A 524 -11.15 21.47 19.57
CA TYR A 524 -10.76 21.70 18.18
C TYR A 524 -9.34 22.22 18.02
N GLY A 525 -8.76 22.90 19.01
CA GLY A 525 -7.35 23.32 18.96
C GLY A 525 -6.39 22.14 18.99
N ALA A 526 -6.69 21.05 19.72
CA ALA A 526 -5.90 19.81 19.62
C ALA A 526 -6.06 19.12 18.25
N TYR A 527 -7.24 19.21 17.62
CA TYR A 527 -7.52 18.70 16.28
C TYR A 527 -6.82 19.54 15.18
N TRP A 528 -6.67 20.85 15.42
CA TRP A 528 -6.03 21.80 14.49
C TRP A 528 -4.52 21.92 14.67
N GLN A 529 -3.98 21.89 15.89
CA GLN A 529 -2.53 21.96 16.14
C GLN A 529 -1.81 20.69 15.66
N ASN A 530 -2.50 19.55 15.64
CA ASN A 530 -1.99 18.27 15.13
C ASN A 530 -2.33 18.04 13.65
N ARG A 531 -2.98 18.99 12.96
CA ARG A 531 -3.18 18.96 11.50
C ARG A 531 -2.45 20.14 10.88
N ASP A 532 -1.37 19.87 10.16
CA ASP A 532 -0.89 20.83 9.16
C ASP A 532 -1.92 20.89 8.01
N ILE A 533 -2.23 22.09 7.50
CA ILE A 533 -3.31 22.26 6.49
C ILE A 533 -2.83 21.89 5.09
N SER A 534 -1.51 21.71 4.91
CA SER A 534 -0.91 20.81 3.93
C SER A 534 -1.32 19.34 4.20
N GLN A 535 -2.62 19.04 4.19
CA GLN A 535 -3.20 17.75 4.55
C GLN A 535 -2.85 16.67 3.52
N PHE A 536 -1.64 16.13 3.62
CA PHE A 536 -1.35 14.81 3.10
C PHE A 536 -2.09 13.79 3.97
N VAL A 537 -2.89 12.96 3.32
CA VAL A 537 -3.64 11.88 3.95
C VAL A 537 -3.36 10.61 3.16
N VAL A 538 -3.02 9.53 3.87
CA VAL A 538 -2.63 8.27 3.25
C VAL A 538 -3.88 7.44 2.95
N PHE A 539 -4.44 7.61 1.75
CA PHE A 539 -5.81 7.19 1.44
C PHE A 539 -6.04 5.67 1.22
N SER A 540 -4.97 4.88 1.11
CA SER A 540 -5.01 3.42 0.95
C SER A 540 -3.79 2.78 1.62
N ALA A 541 -3.94 1.55 2.12
CA ALA A 541 -2.86 0.75 2.71
C ALA A 541 -1.76 0.36 1.69
N SER A 542 -2.02 0.44 0.39
CA SER A 542 -0.95 0.37 -0.62
C SER A 542 -0.02 1.58 -0.55
N LEU A 543 -0.52 2.74 -0.14
CA LEU A 543 0.21 4.01 -0.07
C LEU A 543 0.99 4.17 1.24
N THR A 544 0.52 3.63 2.37
CA THR A 544 1.31 3.61 3.62
C THR A 544 2.61 2.83 3.45
N SER A 545 2.64 1.85 2.54
CA SER A 545 3.84 1.06 2.24
C SER A 545 4.90 1.79 1.40
N PHE A 546 4.59 2.96 0.81
CA PHE A 546 5.45 3.67 -0.14
C PHE A 546 6.60 4.40 0.57
N ASP A 547 7.85 4.10 0.23
CA ASP A 547 9.03 4.70 0.89
C ASP A 547 9.31 6.13 0.36
N TYR A 548 8.45 7.10 0.72
CA TYR A 548 8.54 8.50 0.26
C TYR A 548 9.87 9.14 0.63
N ALA A 549 10.37 8.85 1.84
CA ALA A 549 11.66 9.34 2.34
C ALA A 549 12.80 8.98 1.38
N ARG A 550 12.84 7.72 0.92
CA ARG A 550 13.80 7.23 -0.08
C ARG A 550 13.46 7.71 -1.50
N ALA A 551 12.17 7.88 -1.83
CA ALA A 551 11.75 8.38 -3.13
C ALA A 551 12.19 9.83 -3.38
N VAL A 552 12.09 10.70 -2.38
CA VAL A 552 12.60 12.07 -2.46
C VAL A 552 14.09 12.16 -2.17
N GLY A 553 14.59 11.39 -1.19
CA GLY A 553 16.01 11.40 -0.79
C GLY A 553 16.98 10.86 -1.85
N ALA A 554 16.48 10.15 -2.86
CA ALA A 554 17.24 9.75 -4.06
C ALA A 554 16.74 10.46 -5.35
N GLU A 555 15.95 11.54 -5.21
CA GLU A 555 15.45 12.39 -6.32
C GLU A 555 14.62 11.63 -7.39
N LEU A 556 13.87 10.59 -6.98
CA LEU A 556 13.31 9.55 -7.85
C LEU A 556 12.08 9.94 -8.71
N VAL A 557 11.94 11.21 -9.10
CA VAL A 557 10.76 11.67 -9.85
C VAL A 557 10.85 11.40 -11.35
N SER A 558 12.07 11.39 -11.93
CA SER A 558 12.28 11.06 -13.35
C SER A 558 13.49 10.21 -13.66
N ASN A 559 14.60 10.33 -12.90
CA ASN A 559 15.92 9.73 -13.19
C ASN A 559 15.95 8.18 -13.22
N HIS A 560 14.77 7.56 -13.19
CA HIS A 560 14.52 6.12 -13.18
C HIS A 560 13.57 5.71 -14.30
N GLU A 561 12.82 6.61 -14.95
CA GLU A 561 11.75 6.25 -15.89
C GLU A 561 10.79 5.21 -15.24
N GLY A 562 10.25 5.53 -14.06
CA GLY A 562 9.37 4.63 -13.28
C GLY A 562 10.06 3.41 -12.62
N LYS A 563 11.35 3.16 -12.87
CA LYS A 563 12.08 2.00 -12.34
C LYS A 563 12.21 2.06 -10.81
N SER A 564 11.95 0.94 -10.14
CA SER A 564 12.15 0.82 -8.69
C SER A 564 13.61 1.12 -8.30
N PRO A 565 13.88 1.95 -7.26
CA PRO A 565 15.23 2.17 -6.70
C PRO A 565 15.79 0.87 -6.10
N GLU A 566 17.12 0.79 -5.96
CA GLU A 566 17.75 -0.36 -5.29
C GLU A 566 17.13 -0.58 -3.90
N VAL A 567 16.74 -1.83 -3.62
CA VAL A 567 16.19 -2.23 -2.31
C VAL A 567 17.21 -1.89 -1.23
N ARG A 568 16.76 -1.30 -0.12
CA ARG A 568 17.62 -0.96 1.02
C ARG A 568 18.30 -2.24 1.51
N LYS A 569 19.61 -2.38 1.28
CA LYS A 569 20.42 -3.58 1.55
C LYS A 569 20.60 -3.82 3.05
N ASN A 570 19.52 -4.20 3.72
CA ASN A 570 19.58 -4.88 5.01
C ASN A 570 20.09 -6.32 4.80
N ILE A 571 20.58 -6.94 5.88
CA ILE A 571 21.22 -8.27 5.78
C ILE A 571 20.25 -9.33 5.24
N TYR A 572 18.96 -9.23 5.57
CA TYR A 572 17.90 -10.11 5.08
C TYR A 572 17.72 -9.99 3.56
N GLY A 573 17.63 -8.78 3.01
CA GLY A 573 17.51 -8.54 1.58
C GLY A 573 18.67 -9.14 0.78
N TYR A 574 19.90 -9.03 1.29
CA TYR A 574 21.08 -9.64 0.67
C TYR A 574 21.06 -11.17 0.75
N ILE A 575 20.65 -11.74 1.89
CA ILE A 575 20.44 -13.19 2.05
C ILE A 575 19.36 -13.71 1.09
N TYR A 576 18.24 -12.99 0.94
CA TYR A 576 17.17 -13.35 0.01
C TYR A 576 17.60 -13.19 -1.46
N GLU A 577 18.34 -12.15 -1.82
CA GLU A 577 18.88 -11.96 -3.18
C GLU A 577 19.83 -13.09 -3.56
N ILE A 578 20.78 -13.46 -2.68
CA ILE A 578 21.68 -14.59 -2.88
C ILE A 578 20.90 -15.91 -2.98
N PHE A 579 20.00 -16.18 -2.03
CA PHE A 579 19.23 -17.42 -1.98
C PHE A 579 18.38 -17.59 -3.24
N PHE A 580 17.62 -16.57 -3.64
CA PHE A 580 16.77 -16.62 -4.82
C PHE A 580 17.58 -16.67 -6.11
N THR A 581 18.71 -15.95 -6.20
CA THR A 581 19.62 -16.01 -7.35
C THR A 581 20.21 -17.40 -7.54
N LEU A 582 20.73 -18.00 -6.46
CA LEU A 582 21.33 -19.33 -6.49
C LEU A 582 20.29 -20.42 -6.77
N LEU A 583 19.10 -20.31 -6.17
CA LEU A 583 17.98 -21.23 -6.41
C LEU A 583 17.51 -21.18 -7.87
N MET A 584 17.24 -19.97 -8.41
CA MET A 584 16.79 -19.81 -9.79
C MET A 584 17.87 -20.20 -10.81
N LEU A 585 19.16 -19.96 -10.52
CA LEU A 585 20.27 -20.41 -11.36
C LEU A 585 20.36 -21.95 -11.40
N LEU A 586 20.23 -22.62 -10.25
CA LEU A 586 20.23 -24.08 -10.17
C LEU A 586 19.03 -24.69 -10.91
N PHE A 587 17.85 -24.07 -10.82
CA PHE A 587 16.67 -24.52 -11.57
C PHE A 587 16.75 -24.23 -13.07
N GLU A 588 17.32 -23.11 -13.49
CA GLU A 588 17.58 -22.78 -14.90
C GLU A 588 18.50 -23.80 -15.58
N VAL A 589 19.55 -24.24 -14.88
CA VAL A 589 20.47 -25.27 -15.39
C VAL A 589 19.87 -26.69 -15.30
N SER A 590 19.16 -27.02 -14.21
CA SER A 590 18.63 -28.38 -14.02
C SER A 590 17.33 -28.67 -14.76
N MET A 591 16.43 -27.69 -14.95
CA MET A 591 15.12 -27.92 -15.57
C MET A 591 15.20 -28.62 -16.95
N PRO A 592 16.00 -28.14 -17.93
CA PRO A 592 16.03 -28.77 -19.26
C PRO A 592 16.54 -30.22 -19.20
N ILE A 593 17.54 -30.47 -18.35
CA ILE A 593 18.15 -31.80 -18.17
C ILE A 593 17.19 -32.73 -17.42
N HIS A 594 16.48 -32.22 -16.41
CA HIS A 594 15.51 -32.99 -15.64
C HIS A 594 14.28 -33.38 -16.49
N ILE A 595 13.73 -32.45 -17.29
CA ILE A 595 12.66 -32.75 -18.25
C ILE A 595 13.13 -33.80 -19.28
N PHE A 596 14.34 -33.62 -19.83
CA PHE A 596 14.93 -34.58 -20.78
C PHE A 596 15.12 -35.97 -20.15
N LEU A 597 15.64 -36.05 -18.92
CA LEU A 597 15.81 -37.32 -18.20
C LEU A 597 14.47 -38.00 -17.92
N ILE A 598 13.43 -37.27 -17.52
CA ILE A 598 12.08 -37.83 -17.31
C ILE A 598 11.51 -38.40 -18.61
N LEU A 599 11.60 -37.67 -19.71
CA LEU A 599 11.16 -38.15 -21.03
C LEU A 599 11.98 -39.37 -21.50
N TYR A 600 13.31 -39.33 -21.34
CA TYR A 600 14.20 -40.46 -21.64
C TYR A 600 13.86 -41.70 -20.81
N CYS A 601 13.64 -41.53 -19.50
CA CYS A 601 13.26 -42.63 -18.61
C CYS A 601 11.94 -43.27 -19.05
N HIS A 602 10.93 -42.47 -19.37
CA HIS A 602 9.64 -42.96 -19.85
C HIS A 602 9.74 -43.68 -21.20
N LEU A 603 10.38 -43.06 -22.20
CA LEU A 603 10.58 -43.67 -23.53
C LEU A 603 11.40 -44.96 -23.51
N GLN A 604 12.24 -45.16 -22.48
CA GLN A 604 13.01 -46.39 -22.29
C GLN A 604 12.25 -47.43 -21.46
N MET A 605 11.28 -47.04 -20.63
CA MET A 605 10.41 -47.96 -19.87
C MET A 605 9.33 -48.62 -20.74
N ASN A 606 8.95 -47.96 -21.84
CA ASN A 606 7.95 -48.45 -22.81
C ASN A 606 8.60 -49.18 -24.01
N ARG A 607 9.81 -49.72 -23.84
CA ARG A 607 10.59 -50.49 -24.83
C ARG A 607 11.01 -51.83 -24.23
#